data_AF-A0A9P5JF08-F1
#
_entry.id   AF-A0A9P5JF08-F1
#
_cell.length_a   1.000
_cell.length_b   1.000
_cell.length_c   1.000
_cell.angle_alpha   90.00
_cell.angle_beta   90.00
_cell.angle_gamma   90.00
#
_symmetry.space_group_name_H-M   'P 1'
#
loop_
_entity.id
_entity.type
_entity.pdbx_description
1 polymer ?
#
loop_
_entity_poly.entity_id
_entity_poly.type
_entity_poly.pdbx_seq_one_letter_code
_entity_poly.pdbx_strand_id
1 'polypeptide(L)'
;MSDCQIPANPDISGIGIRIGIYILSALLAVIPIPNQPNRRLDALRDTLFFTAGLSGFALLITAVIQTALHTLDLYHAIVVIHQLVFLGVTTVPSTNYQASTFGRVYEGVTTLATGMLMSSWAMYVWIKAPSFGASLFPSGDPRCNDTVKYVILFVNIRATVPWARWLSVAGASTSTIGFIIRNTLLRPTNAPPGYAEDHRSIVQFMVHATKISFVYNVIMLELTISRNNVAPGESTWSFGQIVPVVIGASAVIDVILFFLSNEEGDHGT
;
A
#
# COMPACT_ATOMS: atom_id res chain seq x y z
N MET A 1 5.31 14.00 -34.55
CA MET A 1 5.20 13.00 -33.47
C MET A 1 4.17 13.54 -32.51
N SER A 2 3.07 12.81 -32.30
CA SER A 2 2.08 13.15 -31.27
C SER A 2 2.78 13.16 -29.91
N ASP A 3 2.59 14.23 -29.14
CA ASP A 3 3.22 14.40 -27.84
C ASP A 3 2.54 13.45 -26.84
N CYS A 4 3.14 12.28 -26.60
CA CYS A 4 2.70 11.32 -25.58
C CYS A 4 3.24 11.72 -24.20
N GLN A 5 2.93 12.95 -23.80
CA GLN A 5 3.23 13.45 -22.47
C GLN A 5 2.09 13.06 -21.52
N ILE A 6 2.44 12.48 -20.37
CA ILE A 6 1.47 12.07 -19.35
C ILE A 6 1.03 13.35 -18.61
N PRO A 7 -0.28 13.64 -18.50
CA PRO A 7 -0.74 14.82 -17.77
C PRO A 7 -0.31 14.74 -16.30
N ALA A 8 0.04 15.86 -15.67
CA ALA A 8 0.42 15.84 -14.25
C ALA A 8 -0.82 15.68 -13.35
N ASN A 9 -0.71 14.88 -12.29
CA ASN A 9 -1.73 14.75 -11.26
C ASN A 9 -1.10 14.74 -9.85
N PRO A 10 -0.82 15.93 -9.29
CA PRO A 10 -0.16 16.05 -7.98
C PRO A 10 -0.99 15.44 -6.84
N ASP A 11 -2.30 15.24 -6.98
CA ASP A 11 -3.13 14.61 -5.95
C ASP A 11 -2.93 13.08 -5.85
N ILE A 12 -2.21 12.47 -6.79
CA ILE A 12 -1.96 11.02 -6.82
C ILE A 12 -0.49 10.68 -6.62
N SER A 13 0.39 11.25 -7.45
CA SER A 13 1.84 10.98 -7.42
C SER A 13 2.68 12.15 -6.94
N GLY A 14 2.02 13.21 -6.47
CA GLY A 14 2.71 14.37 -5.96
C GLY A 14 3.47 14.12 -4.66
N ILE A 15 4.33 15.08 -4.34
CA ILE A 15 5.37 14.89 -3.32
C ILE A 15 4.79 14.68 -1.91
N GLY A 16 3.72 15.38 -1.54
CA GLY A 16 3.11 15.21 -0.21
C GLY A 16 2.44 13.85 -0.01
N ILE A 17 1.76 13.30 -1.05
CA ILE A 17 1.23 11.93 -1.00
C ILE A 17 2.38 10.95 -0.71
N ARG A 18 3.46 11.04 -1.47
CA ARG A 18 4.64 10.18 -1.31
C ARG A 18 5.29 10.31 0.06
N ILE A 19 5.53 11.53 0.53
CA ILE A 19 6.12 11.78 1.86
C ILE A 19 5.27 11.14 2.97
N GLY A 20 3.95 11.35 2.97
CA GLY A 20 3.06 10.77 3.98
C GLY A 20 3.13 9.25 3.99
N ILE A 21 3.10 8.64 2.81
CA ILE A 21 3.22 7.19 2.63
C ILE A 21 4.60 6.67 3.09
N TYR A 22 5.68 7.39 2.77
CA TYR A 22 7.03 7.02 3.19
C TYR A 22 7.22 7.09 4.70
N ILE A 23 6.66 8.11 5.35
CA ILE A 23 6.69 8.22 6.81
C ILE A 23 5.98 7.02 7.44
N LEU A 24 4.72 6.75 7.07
CA LEU A 24 3.95 5.66 7.66
C LEU A 24 4.63 4.30 7.47
N SER A 25 5.12 4.02 6.27
CA SER A 25 5.79 2.74 6.00
C SER A 25 7.17 2.65 6.63
N ALA A 26 7.91 3.76 6.76
CA ALA A 26 9.17 3.78 7.49
C ALA A 26 8.95 3.47 8.97
N LEU A 27 7.93 4.07 9.60
CA LEU A 27 7.57 3.78 10.98
C LEU A 27 7.20 2.29 11.15
N LEU A 28 6.36 1.74 10.28
CA LEU A 28 6.01 0.30 10.31
C LEU A 28 7.22 -0.62 10.10
N ALA A 29 8.19 -0.21 9.28
CA ALA A 29 9.41 -0.97 9.05
C ALA A 29 10.39 -0.89 10.22
N VAL A 30 10.52 0.27 10.88
CA VAL A 30 11.50 0.52 11.94
C VAL A 30 11.01 0.02 13.29
N ILE A 31 9.72 0.20 13.62
CA ILE A 31 9.17 -0.20 14.93
C ILE A 31 9.26 -1.73 15.10
N PRO A 32 9.99 -2.21 16.12
CA PRO A 32 10.27 -3.63 16.29
C PRO A 32 9.02 -4.42 16.65
N ILE A 33 9.01 -5.71 16.32
CA ILE A 33 8.09 -6.67 16.94
C ILE A 33 8.75 -7.15 18.23
N PRO A 34 8.10 -6.98 19.39
CA PRO A 34 8.71 -7.38 20.64
C PRO A 34 8.79 -8.90 20.74
N ASN A 35 9.92 -9.41 21.26
CA ASN A 35 10.11 -10.83 21.50
C ASN A 35 9.31 -11.36 22.72
N GLN A 36 8.76 -10.43 23.52
CA GLN A 36 7.90 -10.69 24.68
C GLN A 36 6.65 -9.81 24.61
N PRO A 37 5.54 -10.18 25.27
CA PRO A 37 4.32 -9.39 25.24
C PRO A 37 4.58 -7.97 25.77
N ASN A 38 4.40 -6.95 24.93
CA ASN A 38 4.50 -5.56 25.33
C ASN A 38 3.25 -4.82 24.88
N ARG A 39 2.25 -4.80 25.77
CA ARG A 39 0.93 -4.22 25.49
C ARG A 39 0.96 -2.80 24.96
N ARG A 40 1.92 -1.98 25.41
CA ARG A 40 2.05 -0.58 24.95
C ARG A 40 2.58 -0.52 23.52
N LEU A 41 3.63 -1.28 23.22
CA LEU A 41 4.21 -1.34 21.88
C LEU A 41 3.24 -1.98 20.88
N ASP A 42 2.50 -3.01 21.30
CA ASP A 42 1.45 -3.65 20.50
C ASP A 42 0.36 -2.62 20.15
N ALA A 43 -0.11 -1.82 21.12
CA ALA A 43 -1.09 -0.77 20.88
C ALA A 43 -0.59 0.36 19.94
N LEU A 44 0.69 0.74 20.03
CA LEU A 44 1.31 1.69 19.10
C LEU A 44 1.33 1.12 17.68
N ARG A 45 1.83 -0.12 17.53
CA ARG A 45 1.94 -0.80 16.25
C ARG A 45 0.56 -0.99 15.60
N ASP A 46 -0.45 -1.34 16.39
CA ASP A 46 -1.83 -1.46 15.97
C ASP A 46 -2.41 -0.14 15.44
N THR A 47 -2.15 0.96 16.14
CA THR A 47 -2.52 2.31 15.69
C THR A 47 -1.84 2.66 14.37
N LEU A 48 -0.54 2.35 14.21
CA LEU A 48 0.20 2.59 12.97
C LEU A 48 -0.35 1.76 11.80
N PHE A 49 -0.62 0.47 12.00
CA PHE A 49 -1.22 -0.38 10.96
C PHE A 49 -2.61 0.07 10.56
N PHE A 50 -3.44 0.42 11.55
CA PHE A 50 -4.77 0.94 11.28
C PHE A 50 -4.70 2.24 10.48
N THR A 51 -3.80 3.15 10.84
CA THR A 51 -3.61 4.44 10.15
C THR A 51 -3.11 4.24 8.71
N ALA A 52 -2.13 3.36 8.51
CA ALA A 52 -1.62 3.02 7.19
C ALA A 52 -2.69 2.33 6.33
N GLY A 53 -3.41 1.37 6.90
CA GLY A 53 -4.47 0.64 6.21
C GLY A 53 -5.67 1.50 5.86
N LEU A 54 -6.06 2.44 6.73
CA LEU A 54 -7.09 3.44 6.44
C LEU A 54 -6.64 4.38 5.30
N SER A 55 -5.38 4.83 5.32
CA SER A 55 -4.80 5.66 4.25
C SER A 55 -4.78 4.91 2.92
N GLY A 56 -4.38 3.64 2.92
CA GLY A 56 -4.41 2.77 1.75
C GLY A 56 -5.84 2.52 1.25
N PHE A 57 -6.80 2.33 2.14
CA PHE A 57 -8.20 2.15 1.75
C PHE A 57 -8.80 3.40 1.13
N ALA A 58 -8.52 4.58 1.70
CA ALA A 58 -8.93 5.85 1.11
C ALA A 58 -8.34 6.04 -0.29
N LEU A 59 -7.06 5.71 -0.48
CA LEU A 59 -6.40 5.74 -1.78
C LEU A 59 -7.05 4.76 -2.77
N LEU A 60 -7.39 3.53 -2.34
CA LEU A 60 -8.06 2.54 -3.17
C LEU A 60 -9.44 3.01 -3.62
N ILE A 61 -10.26 3.52 -2.71
CA ILE A 61 -11.58 4.10 -3.04
C ILE A 61 -11.40 5.23 -4.06
N THR A 62 -10.46 6.13 -3.80
CA THR A 62 -10.18 7.27 -4.69
C THR A 62 -9.81 6.79 -6.08
N ALA A 63 -8.95 5.77 -6.20
CA ALA A 63 -8.55 5.21 -7.48
C ALA A 63 -9.69 4.53 -8.22
N VAL A 64 -10.56 3.80 -7.52
CA VAL A 64 -11.76 3.20 -8.09
C VAL A 64 -12.72 4.27 -8.61
N ILE A 65 -12.98 5.32 -7.83
CA ILE A 65 -13.83 6.44 -8.23
C ILE A 65 -13.25 7.15 -9.46
N GLN A 66 -11.97 7.51 -9.44
CA GLN A 66 -11.33 8.18 -10.58
C GLN A 66 -11.26 7.30 -11.83
N THR A 67 -11.10 5.98 -11.66
CA THR A 67 -11.22 5.02 -12.77
C THR A 67 -12.62 5.06 -13.38
N ALA A 68 -13.67 5.07 -12.55
CA ALA A 68 -15.06 5.13 -13.01
C ALA A 68 -15.42 6.46 -13.68
N LEU A 69 -14.79 7.56 -13.24
CA LEU A 69 -14.95 8.90 -13.84
C LEU A 69 -14.08 9.13 -15.07
N HIS A 70 -13.28 8.13 -15.49
CA HIS A 70 -12.32 8.25 -16.60
C HIS A 70 -11.30 9.38 -16.43
N THR A 71 -10.93 9.71 -15.18
CA THR A 71 -9.95 10.75 -14.84
C THR A 71 -8.59 10.18 -14.40
N LEU A 72 -8.45 8.85 -14.37
CA LEU A 72 -7.22 8.15 -14.03
C LEU A 72 -6.56 7.54 -15.27
N ASP A 73 -5.33 7.92 -15.57
CA ASP A 73 -4.53 7.28 -16.61
C ASP A 73 -3.72 6.07 -16.10
N LEU A 74 -3.13 5.34 -17.04
CA LEU A 74 -2.38 4.11 -16.75
C LEU A 74 -1.18 4.35 -15.83
N TYR A 75 -0.46 5.46 -16.02
CA TYR A 75 0.71 5.77 -15.22
C TYR A 75 0.32 6.01 -13.76
N HIS A 76 -0.69 6.86 -13.52
CA HIS A 76 -1.18 7.11 -12.18
C HIS A 76 -1.79 5.87 -11.53
N ALA A 77 -2.50 5.04 -12.29
CA ALA A 77 -3.01 3.76 -11.79
C ALA A 77 -1.87 2.83 -11.33
N ILE A 78 -0.77 2.74 -12.07
CA ILE A 78 0.41 1.93 -11.68
C ILE A 78 1.05 2.49 -10.40
N VAL A 79 1.20 3.80 -10.29
CA VAL A 79 1.70 4.44 -9.07
C VAL A 79 0.82 4.09 -7.87
N VAL A 80 -0.50 4.19 -8.02
CA VAL A 80 -1.43 3.83 -6.94
C VAL A 80 -1.35 2.34 -6.60
N ILE A 81 -1.30 1.43 -7.58
CA ILE A 81 -1.10 0.00 -7.32
C ILE A 81 0.17 -0.22 -6.48
N HIS A 82 1.27 0.46 -6.84
CA HIS A 82 2.53 0.36 -6.11
C HIS A 82 2.40 0.89 -4.67
N GLN A 83 1.75 2.03 -4.48
CA GLN A 83 1.47 2.61 -3.16
C GLN A 83 0.56 1.73 -2.29
N LEU A 84 -0.46 1.08 -2.88
CA LEU A 84 -1.36 0.18 -2.17
C LEU A 84 -0.67 -1.12 -1.74
N VAL A 85 0.23 -1.65 -2.57
CA VAL A 85 1.10 -2.78 -2.19
C VAL A 85 2.00 -2.39 -1.01
N PHE A 86 2.41 -1.12 -0.94
CA PHE A 86 3.31 -0.60 0.08
C PHE A 86 2.65 -0.34 1.44
N LEU A 87 1.50 0.33 1.47
CA LEU A 87 0.76 0.61 2.70
C LEU A 87 0.12 -0.66 3.28
N GLY A 88 -0.21 -1.62 2.42
CA GLY A 88 -1.16 -2.66 2.75
C GLY A 88 -2.56 -2.08 2.86
N VAL A 89 -3.58 -2.84 2.47
CA VAL A 89 -4.97 -2.40 2.61
C VAL A 89 -5.63 -3.26 3.67
N THR A 90 -5.46 -2.86 4.93
CA THR A 90 -6.07 -3.53 6.09
C THR A 90 -6.87 -2.53 6.91
N THR A 91 -8.20 -2.57 6.80
CA THR A 91 -9.12 -1.67 7.52
C THR A 91 -9.60 -2.25 8.85
N VAL A 92 -8.76 -3.05 9.51
CA VAL A 92 -9.18 -3.73 10.73
C VAL A 92 -8.73 -2.94 11.95
N PRO A 93 -9.65 -2.47 12.80
CA PRO A 93 -9.27 -1.97 14.11
C PRO A 93 -8.77 -3.14 14.97
N SER A 94 -7.47 -3.15 15.27
CA SER A 94 -6.94 -4.01 16.34
C SER A 94 -7.39 -3.45 17.68
N THR A 95 -8.59 -3.86 18.08
CA THR A 95 -9.12 -3.54 19.39
C THR A 95 -9.48 -4.83 20.11
N ASN A 96 -9.54 -4.76 21.43
CA ASN A 96 -9.97 -5.86 22.31
C ASN A 96 -11.36 -6.44 21.97
N TYR A 97 -12.08 -5.89 20.97
CA TYR A 97 -13.24 -6.50 20.32
C TYR A 97 -12.95 -7.88 19.68
N GLN A 98 -11.68 -8.22 19.43
CA GLN A 98 -11.28 -9.57 18.98
C GLN A 98 -11.67 -10.70 19.94
N ALA A 99 -11.95 -10.40 21.21
CA ALA A 99 -12.49 -11.39 22.15
C ALA A 99 -13.92 -11.85 21.75
N SER A 100 -14.66 -11.03 21.01
CA SER A 100 -16.02 -11.36 20.55
C SER A 100 -16.00 -12.09 19.21
N THR A 101 -16.92 -13.04 19.02
CA THR A 101 -17.13 -13.70 17.72
C THR A 101 -17.49 -12.70 16.62
N PHE A 102 -18.29 -11.68 16.95
CA PHE A 102 -18.66 -10.62 16.01
C PHE A 102 -17.45 -9.84 15.51
N GLY A 103 -16.54 -9.43 16.40
CA GLY A 103 -15.32 -8.70 16.03
C GLY A 103 -14.44 -9.49 15.05
N ARG A 104 -14.26 -10.79 15.29
CA ARG A 104 -13.48 -11.67 14.40
C ARG A 104 -14.12 -11.86 13.02
N VAL A 105 -15.45 -11.93 12.96
CA VAL A 105 -16.20 -12.01 11.69
C VAL A 105 -16.10 -10.69 10.93
N TYR A 106 -16.32 -9.56 11.61
CA TYR A 106 -16.22 -8.24 11.00
C TYR A 106 -14.82 -7.96 10.44
N GLU A 107 -13.76 -8.26 11.21
CA GLU A 107 -12.37 -8.21 10.75
C GLU A 107 -12.15 -9.05 9.50
N GLY A 108 -12.60 -10.32 9.52
CA GLY A 108 -12.41 -11.23 8.41
C GLY A 108 -13.11 -10.74 7.14
N VAL A 109 -14.36 -10.28 7.26
CA VAL A 109 -15.16 -9.77 6.14
C VAL A 109 -14.56 -8.49 5.58
N THR A 110 -14.20 -7.52 6.43
CA THR A 110 -13.63 -6.23 5.98
C THR A 110 -12.28 -6.43 5.29
N THR A 111 -11.40 -7.27 5.86
CA THR A 111 -10.11 -7.63 5.25
C THR A 111 -10.32 -8.29 3.89
N LEU A 112 -11.22 -9.28 3.82
CA LEU A 112 -11.49 -10.01 2.59
C LEU A 112 -12.07 -9.11 1.50
N ALA A 113 -13.09 -8.32 1.83
CA ALA A 113 -13.73 -7.40 0.89
C ALA A 113 -12.72 -6.38 0.34
N THR A 114 -11.89 -5.83 1.22
CA THR A 114 -10.88 -4.83 0.84
C THR A 114 -9.79 -5.43 -0.05
N GLY A 115 -9.28 -6.63 0.29
CA GLY A 115 -8.29 -7.34 -0.53
C GLY A 115 -8.84 -7.76 -1.90
N MET A 116 -10.09 -8.21 -1.96
CA MET A 116 -10.79 -8.52 -3.21
C MET A 116 -10.98 -7.26 -4.07
N LEU A 117 -11.36 -6.14 -3.47
CA LEU A 117 -11.51 -4.87 -4.17
C LEU A 117 -10.18 -4.40 -4.78
N MET A 118 -9.11 -4.38 -3.99
CA MET A 118 -7.77 -4.02 -4.44
C MET A 118 -7.32 -4.89 -5.61
N SER A 119 -7.44 -6.21 -5.47
CA SER A 119 -6.97 -7.16 -6.46
C SER A 119 -7.80 -7.12 -7.74
N SER A 120 -9.13 -6.97 -7.62
CA SER A 120 -10.03 -6.82 -8.76
C SER A 120 -9.74 -5.55 -9.54
N TRP A 121 -9.54 -4.43 -8.83
CA TRP A 121 -9.17 -3.17 -9.47
C TRP A 121 -7.79 -3.25 -10.14
N ALA A 122 -6.78 -3.83 -9.48
CA ALA A 122 -5.46 -4.02 -10.08
C ALA A 122 -5.52 -4.92 -11.32
N MET A 123 -6.26 -6.03 -11.28
CA MET A 123 -6.49 -6.90 -12.44
C MET A 123 -7.15 -6.13 -13.58
N TYR A 124 -8.17 -5.32 -13.29
CA TYR A 124 -8.85 -4.49 -14.29
C TYR A 124 -7.86 -3.54 -14.99
N VAL A 125 -7.02 -2.82 -14.23
CA VAL A 125 -5.99 -1.93 -14.78
C VAL A 125 -5.04 -2.69 -15.71
N TRP A 126 -4.50 -3.83 -15.28
CA TRP A 126 -3.53 -4.59 -16.08
C TRP A 126 -4.14 -5.28 -17.30
N ILE A 127 -5.38 -5.76 -17.20
CA ILE A 127 -6.14 -6.30 -18.33
C ILE A 127 -6.38 -5.19 -19.37
N LYS A 128 -6.74 -3.98 -18.92
CA LYS A 128 -7.02 -2.85 -19.80
C LYS A 128 -5.81 -1.99 -20.15
N ALA A 129 -4.60 -2.32 -19.68
CA ALA A 129 -3.42 -1.47 -19.80
C ALA A 129 -3.21 -0.81 -21.19
N PRO A 130 -3.35 -1.50 -22.35
CA PRO A 130 -3.17 -0.85 -23.65
C PRO A 130 -4.14 0.31 -23.92
N SER A 131 -5.35 0.28 -23.36
CA SER A 131 -6.38 1.29 -23.59
C SER A 131 -6.79 2.06 -22.33
N PHE A 132 -6.21 1.74 -21.17
CA PHE A 132 -6.60 2.32 -19.89
C PHE A 132 -6.27 3.80 -19.88
N GLY A 133 -7.27 4.66 -19.69
CA GLY A 133 -7.10 6.12 -19.65
C GLY A 133 -6.47 6.75 -20.90
N ALA A 134 -6.49 6.07 -22.05
CA ALA A 134 -5.87 6.56 -23.29
C ALA A 134 -6.41 7.92 -23.75
N SER A 135 -7.67 8.22 -23.43
CA SER A 135 -8.32 9.49 -23.76
C SER A 135 -7.79 10.69 -22.97
N LEU A 136 -7.01 10.47 -21.90
CA LEU A 136 -6.45 11.54 -21.07
C LEU A 136 -5.16 12.12 -21.63
N PHE A 137 -4.52 11.43 -22.57
CA PHE A 137 -3.41 12.03 -23.31
C PHE A 137 -3.92 13.19 -24.17
N PRO A 138 -3.15 14.29 -24.32
CA PRO A 138 -3.53 15.40 -25.19
C PRO A 138 -3.83 14.97 -26.63
N SER A 139 -3.17 13.90 -27.09
CA SER A 139 -3.37 13.31 -28.42
C SER A 139 -4.58 12.38 -28.53
N GLY A 140 -5.11 11.89 -27.41
CA GLY A 140 -6.13 10.83 -27.35
C GLY A 140 -5.69 9.49 -27.96
N ASP A 141 -4.41 9.31 -28.27
CA ASP A 141 -3.91 8.11 -28.96
C ASP A 141 -3.61 6.99 -27.96
N PRO A 142 -4.28 5.82 -28.06
CA PRO A 142 -4.03 4.69 -27.16
C PRO A 142 -2.60 4.15 -27.23
N ARG A 143 -1.87 4.41 -28.32
CA ARG A 143 -0.45 4.03 -28.44
C ARG A 143 0.44 4.76 -27.43
N CYS A 144 -0.02 5.87 -26.84
CA CYS A 144 0.74 6.55 -25.79
C CYS A 144 0.91 5.70 -24.53
N ASN A 145 0.02 4.73 -24.26
CA ASN A 145 0.20 3.79 -23.16
C ASN A 145 1.45 2.91 -23.33
N ASP A 146 1.92 2.66 -24.55
CA ASP A 146 3.16 1.91 -24.80
C ASP A 146 4.42 2.66 -24.34
N THR A 147 4.30 3.98 -24.11
CA THR A 147 5.40 4.81 -23.60
C THR A 147 5.49 4.78 -22.07
N VAL A 148 4.44 4.32 -21.39
CA VAL A 148 4.40 4.20 -19.93
C VAL A 148 5.33 3.07 -19.49
N LYS A 149 6.32 3.42 -18.67
CA LYS A 149 7.33 2.50 -18.13
C LYS A 149 6.97 2.14 -16.69
N TYR A 150 6.97 0.85 -16.40
CA TYR A 150 6.96 0.33 -15.04
C TYR A 150 8.35 -0.22 -14.71
N VAL A 151 8.93 0.23 -13.60
CA VAL A 151 10.28 -0.18 -13.20
C VAL A 151 10.18 -1.34 -12.22
N ILE A 152 10.67 -2.51 -12.64
CA ILE A 152 10.78 -3.70 -11.78
C ILE A 152 12.24 -4.12 -11.80
N LEU A 153 12.82 -4.38 -10.62
CA LEU A 153 14.24 -4.77 -10.50
C LEU A 153 15.17 -3.83 -11.28
N PHE A 154 14.94 -2.52 -11.19
CA PHE A 154 15.69 -1.47 -11.90
C PHE A 154 15.59 -1.48 -13.43
N VAL A 155 14.85 -2.41 -14.04
CA VAL A 155 14.65 -2.53 -15.49
C VAL A 155 13.40 -1.78 -15.94
N ASN A 156 13.51 -1.06 -17.06
CA ASN A 156 12.35 -0.41 -17.69
C ASN A 156 11.53 -1.43 -18.47
N ILE A 157 10.30 -1.67 -18.02
CA ILE A 157 9.36 -2.54 -18.70
C ILE A 157 8.20 -1.67 -19.18
N ARG A 158 7.82 -1.79 -20.44
CA ARG A 158 6.61 -1.13 -20.93
C ARG A 158 5.39 -1.77 -20.28
N ALA A 159 4.52 -0.97 -19.70
CA ALA A 159 3.35 -1.46 -18.96
C ALA A 159 2.38 -2.28 -19.83
N THR A 160 2.40 -2.06 -21.14
CA THR A 160 1.52 -2.74 -22.11
C THR A 160 2.04 -4.10 -22.59
N VAL A 161 3.30 -4.46 -22.27
CA VAL A 161 3.91 -5.70 -22.75
C VAL A 161 3.15 -6.92 -22.20
N PRO A 162 2.77 -7.90 -23.06
CA PRO A 162 1.88 -8.98 -22.66
C PRO A 162 2.36 -9.80 -21.45
N TRP A 163 3.64 -10.17 -21.40
CA TRP A 163 4.15 -11.00 -20.30
C TRP A 163 4.08 -10.27 -18.95
N ALA A 164 4.38 -8.98 -18.92
CA ALA A 164 4.37 -8.18 -17.70
C ALA A 164 2.94 -8.01 -17.18
N ARG A 165 1.98 -7.77 -18.07
CA ARG A 165 0.55 -7.67 -17.74
C ARG A 165 0.02 -8.96 -17.13
N TRP A 166 0.26 -10.09 -17.81
CA TRP A 166 -0.23 -11.38 -17.32
C TRP A 166 0.47 -11.83 -16.05
N LEU A 167 1.74 -11.48 -15.87
CA LEU A 167 2.45 -11.69 -14.60
C LEU A 167 1.79 -10.89 -13.47
N SER A 168 1.45 -9.61 -13.69
CA SER A 168 0.75 -8.80 -12.70
C SER A 168 -0.65 -9.30 -12.39
N VAL A 169 -1.42 -9.73 -13.40
CA VAL A 169 -2.75 -10.34 -13.22
C VAL A 169 -2.66 -11.64 -12.44
N ALA A 170 -1.69 -12.50 -12.77
CA ALA A 170 -1.44 -13.74 -12.03
C ALA A 170 -1.06 -13.43 -10.57
N GLY A 171 -0.16 -12.48 -10.33
CA GLY A 171 0.23 -12.05 -8.99
C GLY A 171 -0.95 -11.55 -8.15
N ALA A 172 -1.81 -10.69 -8.71
CA ALA A 172 -3.03 -10.21 -8.03
C ALA A 172 -4.02 -11.36 -7.74
N SER A 173 -4.17 -12.30 -8.68
CA SER A 173 -5.03 -13.48 -8.51
C SER A 173 -4.51 -14.40 -7.41
N THR A 174 -3.23 -14.74 -7.44
CA THR A 174 -2.57 -15.57 -6.43
C THR A 174 -2.64 -14.94 -5.05
N SER A 175 -2.43 -13.62 -4.94
CA SER A 175 -2.60 -12.87 -3.70
C SER A 175 -4.01 -13.04 -3.15
N THR A 176 -5.04 -12.81 -3.96
CA THR A 176 -6.45 -12.96 -3.56
C THR A 176 -6.76 -14.37 -3.06
N ILE A 177 -6.34 -15.39 -3.81
CA ILE A 177 -6.55 -16.79 -3.44
C ILE A 177 -5.84 -17.11 -2.12
N GLY A 178 -4.59 -16.69 -1.97
CA GLY A 178 -3.83 -16.85 -0.74
C GLY A 178 -4.50 -16.19 0.46
N PHE A 179 -5.05 -14.98 0.27
CA PHE A 179 -5.81 -14.27 1.30
C PHE A 179 -7.09 -15.01 1.68
N ILE A 180 -7.85 -15.53 0.72
CA ILE A 180 -9.06 -16.33 0.98
C ILE A 180 -8.68 -17.58 1.78
N ILE A 181 -7.73 -18.38 1.30
CA ILE A 181 -7.29 -19.63 1.94
C ILE A 181 -6.81 -19.37 3.38
N ARG A 182 -5.99 -18.33 3.59
CA ARG A 182 -5.49 -17.96 4.92
C ARG A 182 -6.63 -17.64 5.88
N ASN A 183 -7.62 -16.85 5.44
CA ASN A 183 -8.68 -16.36 6.31
C ASN A 183 -9.81 -17.39 6.54
N THR A 184 -10.05 -18.32 5.61
CA THR A 184 -11.14 -19.31 5.71
C THR A 184 -10.68 -20.72 6.10
N LEU A 185 -9.61 -21.22 5.48
CA LEU A 185 -9.20 -22.64 5.61
C LEU A 185 -8.11 -22.85 6.66
N LEU A 186 -7.20 -21.89 6.81
CA LEU A 186 -5.99 -22.04 7.64
C LEU A 186 -6.08 -21.37 9.01
N ARG A 187 -7.19 -20.71 9.37
CA ARG A 187 -7.35 -20.08 10.69
C ARG A 187 -7.63 -21.21 11.71
N PRO A 188 -6.64 -21.70 12.47
CA PRO A 188 -6.83 -22.86 13.33
C PRO A 188 -7.73 -22.43 14.48
N THR A 189 -8.91 -23.03 14.60
CA THR A 189 -9.79 -22.78 15.76
C THR A 189 -9.18 -23.31 17.05
N ASN A 190 -8.26 -24.28 16.95
CA ASN A 190 -7.49 -24.85 18.05
C ASN A 190 -6.03 -25.04 17.60
N ALA A 191 -5.15 -24.08 17.90
CA ALA A 191 -3.73 -24.20 17.56
C ALA A 191 -3.06 -25.26 18.46
N PRO A 192 -2.31 -26.22 17.91
CA PRO A 192 -1.63 -27.23 18.70
C PRO A 192 -0.47 -26.64 19.54
N PRO A 193 -0.14 -27.25 20.68
CA PRO A 193 1.03 -26.86 21.47
C PRO A 193 2.31 -27.02 20.61
N GLY A 194 3.09 -25.95 20.49
CA GLY A 194 4.24 -25.84 19.57
C GLY A 194 4.07 -24.82 18.44
N TYR A 195 2.83 -24.41 18.13
CA TYR A 195 2.54 -23.39 17.11
C TYR A 195 3.21 -22.03 17.38
N ALA A 196 3.42 -21.68 18.66
CA ALA A 196 3.95 -20.38 19.05
C ALA A 196 5.43 -20.16 18.68
N GLU A 197 6.27 -21.21 18.70
CA GLU A 197 7.69 -21.09 18.37
C GLU A 197 7.91 -20.96 16.86
N ASP A 198 7.25 -21.81 16.07
CA ASP A 198 7.29 -21.74 14.61
C ASP A 198 6.75 -20.38 14.10
N HIS A 199 5.64 -19.93 14.68
CA HIS A 199 5.04 -18.63 14.37
C HIS A 199 5.99 -17.46 14.63
N ARG A 200 6.80 -17.51 15.69
CA ARG A 200 7.78 -16.44 16.01
C ARG A 200 8.84 -16.31 14.92
N SER A 201 9.38 -17.42 14.41
CA SER A 201 10.40 -17.41 13.36
C SER A 201 9.85 -16.82 12.04
N ILE A 202 8.62 -17.20 11.69
CA ILE A 202 7.90 -16.71 10.51
C ILE A 202 7.65 -15.20 10.64
N VAL A 203 7.20 -14.75 11.82
CA VAL A 203 6.94 -13.33 12.10
C VAL A 203 8.22 -12.51 12.00
N GLN A 204 9.34 -12.98 12.55
CA GLN A 204 10.64 -12.30 12.43
C GLN A 204 11.10 -12.20 10.98
N PHE A 205 10.99 -13.29 10.20
CA PHE A 205 11.28 -13.28 8.78
C PHE A 205 10.42 -12.24 8.03
N MET A 206 9.11 -12.19 8.33
CA MET A 206 8.20 -11.20 7.74
C MET A 206 8.61 -9.77 8.08
N VAL A 207 9.07 -9.48 9.31
CA VAL A 207 9.58 -8.14 9.66
C VAL A 207 10.78 -7.74 8.83
N HIS A 208 11.76 -8.63 8.70
CA HIS A 208 12.94 -8.37 7.88
C HIS A 208 12.57 -8.19 6.41
N ALA A 209 11.68 -9.02 5.90
CA ALA A 209 11.14 -8.89 4.55
C ALA A 209 10.42 -7.54 4.35
N THR A 210 9.64 -7.07 5.33
CA THR A 210 8.97 -5.76 5.29
C THR A 210 9.98 -4.61 5.22
N LYS A 211 11.08 -4.66 5.97
CA LYS A 211 12.14 -3.64 5.91
C LYS A 211 12.81 -3.56 4.54
N ILE A 212 13.16 -4.72 3.97
CA ILE A 212 13.77 -4.80 2.63
C ILE A 212 12.76 -4.33 1.57
N SER A 213 11.51 -4.79 1.70
CA SER A 213 10.40 -4.40 0.84
C SER A 213 10.19 -2.89 0.89
N PHE A 214 10.28 -2.26 2.07
CA PHE A 214 10.16 -0.81 2.20
C PHE A 214 11.18 -0.07 1.31
N VAL A 215 12.47 -0.37 1.46
CA VAL A 215 13.53 0.29 0.70
C VAL A 215 13.37 0.02 -0.80
N TYR A 216 13.09 -1.24 -1.17
CA TYR A 216 12.88 -1.63 -2.56
C TYR A 216 11.74 -0.85 -3.21
N ASN A 217 10.57 -0.77 -2.58
CA ASN A 217 9.40 -0.11 -3.15
C ASN A 217 9.59 1.41 -3.26
N VAL A 218 10.21 2.07 -2.28
CA VAL A 218 10.53 3.51 -2.39
C VAL A 218 11.39 3.76 -3.64
N ILE A 219 12.45 2.97 -3.82
CA ILE A 219 13.35 3.11 -4.97
C ILE A 219 12.62 2.82 -6.28
N MET A 220 11.84 1.73 -6.36
CA MET A 220 11.12 1.38 -7.58
C MET A 220 10.04 2.41 -7.95
N LEU A 221 9.36 2.99 -6.96
CA LEU A 221 8.38 4.05 -7.18
C LEU A 221 9.04 5.31 -7.73
N GLU A 222 10.13 5.79 -7.11
CA GLU A 222 10.86 6.98 -7.56
C GLU A 222 11.49 6.78 -8.95
N LEU A 223 11.99 5.58 -9.23
CA LEU A 223 12.46 5.23 -10.57
C LEU A 223 11.32 5.18 -11.59
N THR A 224 10.14 4.71 -11.20
CA THR A 224 8.97 4.71 -12.09
C THR A 224 8.57 6.14 -12.42
N ILE A 225 8.50 7.04 -11.43
CA ILE A 225 8.15 8.45 -11.65
C ILE A 225 9.19 9.14 -12.52
N SER A 226 10.48 9.03 -12.18
CA SER A 226 11.57 9.74 -12.88
C SER A 226 11.81 9.29 -14.32
N ARG A 227 11.42 8.06 -14.69
CA ARG A 227 11.66 7.51 -16.04
C ARG A 227 10.51 7.69 -17.02
N ASN A 228 9.36 8.17 -16.54
CA ASN A 228 8.20 8.50 -17.36
C ASN A 228 8.20 9.98 -17.76
N ASN A 229 7.66 10.28 -18.95
CA ASN A 229 7.56 11.65 -19.46
C ASN A 229 6.28 12.32 -18.93
N VAL A 230 6.31 12.73 -17.66
CA VAL A 230 5.19 13.42 -17.00
C VAL A 230 5.28 14.92 -17.26
N ALA A 231 4.14 15.56 -17.48
CA ALA A 231 4.04 16.99 -17.69
C ALA A 231 4.56 17.78 -16.49
N PRO A 232 5.05 19.02 -16.70
CA PRO A 232 5.34 19.94 -15.60
C PRO A 232 4.10 20.12 -14.73
N GLY A 233 4.27 20.12 -13.40
CA GLY A 233 3.17 20.25 -12.45
C GLY A 233 3.08 19.10 -11.44
N GLU A 234 3.70 17.96 -11.74
CA GLU A 234 3.65 16.75 -10.90
C GLU A 234 4.24 16.97 -9.49
N SER A 235 5.25 17.84 -9.39
CA SER A 235 5.91 18.20 -8.14
C SER A 235 5.24 19.38 -7.41
N THR A 236 4.15 19.94 -7.94
CA THR A 236 3.48 21.07 -7.30
C THR A 236 2.70 20.60 -6.07
N TRP A 237 2.64 21.48 -5.06
CA TRP A 237 1.84 21.23 -3.87
C TRP A 237 0.36 21.51 -4.16
N SER A 238 -0.48 20.53 -3.84
CA SER A 238 -1.94 20.65 -3.90
C SER A 238 -2.54 20.51 -2.50
N PHE A 239 -3.80 20.91 -2.35
CA PHE A 239 -4.50 20.75 -1.08
C PHE A 239 -4.63 19.27 -0.68
N GLY A 240 -4.89 18.37 -1.64
CA GLY A 240 -5.05 16.93 -1.39
C GLY A 240 -3.81 16.26 -0.80
N GLN A 241 -2.62 16.83 -1.05
CA GLN A 241 -1.35 16.33 -0.52
C GLN A 241 -1.12 16.58 0.96
N ILE A 242 -1.77 17.60 1.55
CA ILE A 242 -1.52 18.00 2.94
C ILE A 242 -2.02 16.92 3.90
N VAL A 243 -3.16 16.30 3.60
CA VAL A 243 -3.80 15.30 4.46
C VAL A 243 -2.87 14.11 4.77
N PRO A 244 -2.30 13.38 3.79
CA PRO A 244 -1.40 12.28 4.09
C PRO A 244 -0.11 12.71 4.81
N VAL A 245 0.39 13.93 4.59
CA VAL A 245 1.53 14.46 5.35
C VAL A 245 1.17 14.65 6.82
N VAL A 246 0.00 15.24 7.10
CA VAL A 246 -0.49 15.43 8.48
C VAL A 246 -0.76 14.09 9.16
N ILE A 247 -1.33 13.11 8.46
CA ILE A 247 -1.53 11.76 8.98
C ILE A 247 -0.18 11.11 9.32
N GLY A 248 0.81 11.21 8.43
CA GLY A 248 2.17 10.74 8.68
C GLY A 248 2.82 11.44 9.88
N ALA A 249 2.67 12.77 9.98
CA ALA A 249 3.20 13.54 11.10
C ALA A 249 2.54 13.15 12.44
N SER A 250 1.23 12.90 12.45
CA SER A 250 0.51 12.39 13.63
C SER A 250 1.09 11.06 14.10
N ALA A 251 1.36 10.14 13.17
CA ALA A 251 1.98 8.86 13.50
C ALA A 251 3.40 9.02 14.08
N VAL A 252 4.17 10.01 13.61
CA VAL A 252 5.48 10.34 14.21
C VAL A 252 5.32 10.86 15.63
N ILE A 253 4.33 11.72 15.88
CA ILE A 253 4.04 12.25 17.22
C ILE A 253 3.68 11.11 18.18
N ASP A 254 2.85 10.15 17.76
CA ASP A 254 2.48 8.99 18.58
C ASP A 254 3.71 8.16 18.98
N VAL A 255 4.66 7.99 18.06
CA VAL A 255 5.93 7.29 18.32
C VAL A 255 6.80 8.08 19.29
N ILE A 256 6.93 9.39 19.12
CA ILE A 256 7.70 10.25 20.04
C ILE A 256 7.11 10.20 21.45
N LEU A 257 5.79 10.38 21.57
CA LEU A 257 5.09 10.34 22.86
C LEU A 257 5.25 8.98 23.55
N PHE A 258 5.22 7.88 22.78
CA PHE A 258 5.49 6.55 23.31
C PHE A 258 6.88 6.47 23.96
N PHE A 259 7.93 6.97 23.31
CA PHE A 259 9.29 6.94 23.86
C PHE A 259 9.44 7.86 25.09
N LEU A 260 8.92 9.08 25.03
CA LEU A 260 8.96 10.01 26.17
C LEU A 260 8.25 9.43 27.40
N SER A 261 7.10 8.78 27.21
CA SER A 261 6.35 8.16 28.32
C SER A 261 7.05 6.96 28.98
N ASN A 262 8.07 6.39 28.33
CA ASN A 262 8.85 5.29 28.90
C ASN A 262 10.00 5.80 29.76
N GLU A 263 10.58 6.97 29.45
CA GLU A 263 11.67 7.55 30.25
C GLU A 263 11.18 7.99 31.64
N GLU A 264 9.96 8.52 31.76
CA GLU A 264 9.38 8.93 33.04
C GLU A 264 9.12 7.76 33.99
N GLY A 265 8.93 6.54 33.46
CA GLY A 265 8.69 5.34 34.27
C GLY A 265 9.92 4.78 34.98
N ASP A 266 11.12 5.09 34.48
CA ASP A 266 12.39 4.50 34.95
C ASP A 266 13.07 5.34 36.06
N HIS A 267 12.64 6.59 36.25
CA HIS A 267 13.15 7.48 37.30
C HIS A 267 12.33 7.45 38.61
N GLY A 268 11.28 6.62 38.68
CA GLY A 268 10.34 6.57 39.80
C GLY A 268 10.50 5.39 40.78
N THR A 269 11.57 4.59 40.67
CA THR A 269 11.87 3.43 41.54
C THR A 269 13.27 3.52 42.12
#